data_AF-A0A401QGR2-F1
#
_entry.id   AF-A0A401QGR2-F1
#
_cell.length_a   1.000
_cell.length_b   1.000
_cell.length_c   1.000
_cell.angle_alpha   90.00
_cell.angle_beta   90.00
_cell.angle_gamma   90.00
#
_symmetry.space_group_name_H-M   'P 1'
#
loop_
_entity.id
_entity.type
_entity.pdbx_description
1 polymer ?
#
loop_
_entity_poly.entity_id
_entity_poly.type
_entity_poly.pdbx_seq_one_letter_code
_entity_poly.pdbx_strand_id
1 'polypeptide(L)' 'ETVNDILDRYLEYNAHAASYTWKYNEVPLKMDRTLEENGIVDEDETFYELQMEPDEYRQSILLYFNDDLTEL' A
#
# COMPACT_ATOMS: atom_id res chain seq x y z
N GLU A 1 5.77 10.82 0.13
CA GLU A 1 4.71 10.32 -0.77
C GLU A 1 3.57 9.82 0.10
N THR A 2 2.33 10.21 -0.21
CA THR A 2 1.12 9.73 0.47
C THR A 2 0.58 8.48 -0.23
N VAL A 3 -0.34 7.77 0.42
CA VAL A 3 -0.99 6.62 -0.22
C VAL A 3 -1.83 7.04 -1.44
N ASN A 4 -2.34 8.29 -1.49
CA ASN A 4 -2.96 8.84 -2.70
C ASN A 4 -1.98 8.95 -3.87
N ASP A 5 -0.76 9.42 -3.63
CA ASP A 5 0.27 9.50 -4.68
C ASP A 5 0.63 8.08 -5.20
N ILE A 6 0.59 7.07 -4.32
CA ILE A 6 0.77 5.66 -4.69
C ILE A 6 -0.41 5.18 -5.55
N LEU A 7 -1.64 5.50 -5.16
CA LEU A 7 -2.85 5.21 -5.92
C LEU A 7 -2.77 5.82 -7.32
N ASP A 8 -2.38 7.09 -7.46
CA ASP A 8 -2.28 7.78 -8.75
C ASP A 8 -1.37 7.03 -9.73
N ARG A 9 -0.24 6.48 -9.26
CA ARG A 9 0.63 5.63 -10.08
C ARG A 9 0.01 4.27 -10.37
N TYR A 10 -0.74 3.72 -9.43
CA TYR A 10 -1.36 2.39 -9.56
C TYR A 10 -2.60 2.38 -10.48
N LEU A 11 -3.25 3.53 -10.68
CA LEU A 11 -4.39 3.68 -11.58
C LEU A 11 -4.08 3.29 -13.03
N GLU A 12 -2.82 3.37 -13.47
CA GLU A 12 -2.39 2.89 -14.79
C GLU A 12 -2.62 1.38 -14.98
N TYR A 13 -2.50 0.61 -13.89
CA TYR A 13 -2.71 -0.84 -13.88
C TYR A 13 -4.16 -1.22 -13.54
N ASN A 14 -4.83 -0.42 -12.72
CA ASN A 14 -6.22 -0.65 -12.33
C ASN A 14 -6.97 0.67 -12.11
N ALA A 15 -7.74 1.07 -13.11
CA ALA A 15 -8.52 2.30 -13.11
C ALA A 15 -9.59 2.36 -12.00
N HIS A 16 -10.00 1.20 -11.45
CA HIS A 16 -11.00 1.12 -10.39
C HIS A 16 -10.39 1.02 -8.98
N ALA A 17 -9.05 1.07 -8.86
CA ALA A 17 -8.36 0.93 -7.58
C ALA A 17 -8.71 2.02 -6.56
N ALA A 18 -9.22 3.16 -7.02
CA ALA A 18 -9.72 4.24 -6.16
C ALA A 18 -10.95 3.83 -5.34
N SER A 19 -11.76 2.89 -5.85
CA SER A 19 -12.94 2.37 -5.15
C SER A 19 -12.62 1.23 -4.18
N TYR A 20 -11.37 0.75 -4.17
CA TYR A 20 -10.97 -0.40 -3.37
C TYR A 20 -10.55 0.03 -1.96
N THR A 21 -10.67 -0.89 -1.01
CA THR A 21 -10.15 -0.67 0.35
C THR A 21 -8.69 -1.10 0.42
N TRP A 22 -7.79 -0.15 0.63
CA TRP A 22 -6.35 -0.39 0.81
C TRP A 22 -6.06 -0.75 2.26
N LYS A 23 -5.37 -1.88 2.50
CA LYS A 23 -5.06 -2.38 3.84
C LYS A 23 -3.63 -2.85 3.97
N TYR A 24 -3.07 -2.68 5.16
CA TYR A 24 -1.81 -3.28 5.58
C TYR A 24 -2.02 -4.01 6.90
N ASN A 25 -1.60 -5.27 7.00
CA ASN A 25 -1.82 -6.11 8.19
C ASN A 25 -3.27 -6.03 8.72
N GLU A 26 -4.25 -6.17 7.81
CA GLU A 26 -5.69 -6.11 8.08
C GLU A 26 -6.23 -4.73 8.50
N VAL A 27 -5.36 -3.73 8.70
CA VAL A 27 -5.73 -2.36 9.08
C VAL A 27 -5.96 -1.50 7.84
N PRO A 28 -7.10 -0.79 7.72
CA PRO A 28 -7.33 0.15 6.64
C PRO A 28 -6.36 1.33 6.66
N LEU A 29 -5.76 1.64 5.50
CA LEU A 29 -4.85 2.75 5.34
C LEU A 29 -5.59 4.09 5.24
N LYS A 30 -4.96 5.13 5.77
CA LYS A 30 -5.34 6.53 5.59
C LYS A 30 -4.69 7.06 4.31
N MET A 31 -5.53 7.32 3.31
CA MET A 31 -5.08 7.68 1.96
C MET A 31 -4.34 9.02 1.91
N ASP A 32 -4.70 9.95 2.80
CA ASP A 32 -4.14 11.29 2.96
C ASP A 32 -2.78 11.31 3.69
N ARG A 33 -2.30 10.16 4.16
CA ARG A 33 -1.08 10.03 4.96
C ARG A 33 0.01 9.27 4.22
N THR A 34 1.25 9.39 4.71
CA THR A 34 2.38 8.58 4.21
C THR A 34 2.29 7.13 4.67
N LEU A 35 3.12 6.26 4.09
CA LEU A 35 3.25 4.87 4.54
C LEU A 35 3.71 4.79 6.00
N GLU A 36 4.71 5.58 6.38
CA GLU A 36 5.22 5.65 7.75
C GLU A 36 4.16 6.12 8.76
N GLU A 37 3.36 7.13 8.39
CA GLU A 37 2.24 7.62 9.21
C GLU A 37 1.10 6.61 9.35
N ASN A 38 1.03 5.65 8.44
CA ASN A 38 0.15 4.48 8.51
C ASN A 38 0.79 3.29 9.25
N GLY A 39 2.02 3.43 9.77
CA GLY A 39 2.74 2.40 10.49
C GLY A 39 3.49 1.41 9.60
N ILE A 40 3.63 1.70 8.30
CA ILE A 40 4.50 0.96 7.38
C ILE A 40 5.84 1.71 7.36
N VAL A 41 6.72 1.32 8.27
CA VAL A 41 8.06 1.90 8.36
C VAL A 41 9.00 1.30 7.32
N ASP A 42 9.97 2.09 6.89
CA ASP A 42 11.08 1.60 6.09
C ASP A 42 12.01 0.76 6.98
N GLU A 43 12.16 -0.53 6.66
CA GLU A 43 12.98 -1.48 7.42
C GLU A 43 14.30 -1.79 6.72
N ASP A 44 14.64 -1.08 5.63
CA ASP A 44 15.83 -1.35 4.81
C ASP A 44 17.13 -1.33 5.64
N GLU A 45 17.28 -0.38 6.57
CA GLU A 45 18.45 -0.31 7.46
C GLU A 45 18.54 -1.55 8.36
N THR A 46 17.39 -2.02 8.88
CA THR A 46 17.33 -3.22 9.73
C THR A 46 17.66 -4.47 8.92
N PHE A 47 17.14 -4.59 7.69
CA PHE A 47 17.48 -5.70 6.80
C PHE A 47 18.94 -5.71 6.41
N TYR A 48 19.52 -4.53 6.18
CA TYR A 48 20.96 -4.39 5.91
C TYR A 48 21.82 -4.85 7.10
N GLU A 49 21.49 -4.41 8.32
CA GLU A 49 22.18 -4.83 9.54
C GLU A 49 22.08 -6.33 9.80
N LEU A 50 20.91 -6.91 9.54
CA LEU A 50 20.64 -8.35 9.69
C LEU A 50 21.15 -9.20 8.52
N GLN A 51 21.75 -8.59 7.50
CA GLN A 51 22.20 -9.26 6.26
C GLN A 51 21.08 -10.07 5.59
N MET A 52 19.84 -9.59 5.68
CA MET A 52 18.69 -10.18 4.99
C MET A 52 18.75 -9.85 3.50
N GLU A 53 18.30 -10.76 2.64
CA GLU A 53 18.20 -10.44 1.22
C GLU A 53 17.05 -9.43 1.01
N PRO A 54 17.30 -8.26 0.41
CA PRO A 54 16.29 -7.21 0.25
C PRO A 54 15.12 -7.61 -0.64
N ASP A 55 15.25 -8.68 -1.44
CA ASP A 55 14.16 -9.22 -2.26
C ASP A 55 13.38 -10.35 -1.57
N GLU A 56 13.84 -10.89 -0.44
CA GLU A 56 13.12 -11.92 0.31
C GLU A 56 11.88 -11.37 1.04
N TYR A 57 11.92 -10.10 1.45
CA TYR A 57 10.83 -9.47 2.17
C TYR A 57 10.53 -8.08 1.61
N ARG A 58 9.27 -7.87 1.23
CA ARG A 58 8.73 -6.57 0.83
C ARG A 58 7.38 -6.37 1.48
N GLN A 59 7.20 -5.23 2.14
CA GLN A 59 5.92 -4.86 2.73
C GLN A 59 4.85 -4.84 1.63
N SER A 60 3.73 -5.51 1.88
CA SER A 60 2.68 -5.73 0.89
C SER A 60 1.39 -5.04 1.32
N ILE A 61 0.82 -4.23 0.42
CA ILE A 61 -0.49 -3.61 0.62
C ILE A 61 -1.54 -4.46 -0.09
N LEU A 62 -2.59 -4.84 0.63
CA LEU A 62 -3.70 -5.60 0.10
C LEU A 62 -4.81 -4.66 -0.35
N LEU A 63 -5.32 -4.87 -1.57
CA LEU A 63 -6.49 -4.17 -2.08
C LEU A 63 -7.69 -5.11 -2.02
N TYR A 64 -8.72 -4.69 -1.28
CA TYR A 64 -9.98 -5.40 -1.20
C TYR A 64 -10.98 -4.74 -2.15
N PHE A 65 -11.50 -5.53 -3.09
CA PHE A 65 -12.62 -5.12 -3.92
C PHE A 65 -13.82 -4.82 -3.01
N ASN A 66 -14.32 -3.60 -3.08
CA ASN A 66 -15.62 -3.26 -2.53
C ASN A 66 -16.63 -3.51 -3.64
N ASP A 67 -17.66 -4.32 -3.38
CA ASP A 67 -18.83 -4.46 -4.25
C ASP A 67 -19.71 -3.21 -4.14
N ASP A 68 -19.08 -2.06 -4.40
CA ASP A 68 -19.77 -0.81 -4.63
C ASP A 68 -20.22 -0.87 -6.08
N LEU A 69 -21.54 -0.79 -6.28
CA LEU A 69 -22.20 -0.80 -7.58
C LEU A 69 -21.88 0.48 -8.36
N THR A 70 -20.60 0.75 -8.64
CA THR A 70 -20.21 1.72 -9.65
C THR A 70 -20.18 1.00 -10.99
N GLU A 71 -21.38 0.67 -11.49
CA GLU A 71 -21.58 0.48 -12.92
C GLU A 71 -21.37 1.85 -13.59
N LEU A 72 -20.36 1.94 -14.45
CA LEU A 72 -20.21 3.03 -15.42
C LEU A 72 -20.10 2.42 -16.81
#